data_AF-A0AAD1Z121-F1
#
_entry.id   AF-A0AAD1Z121-F1
#
_cell.length_a   1.000
_cell.length_b   1.000
_cell.length_c   1.000
_cell.angle_alpha   90.00
_cell.angle_beta   90.00
_cell.angle_gamma   90.00
#
_symmetry.space_group_name_H-M   'P 1'
#
loop_
_entity.id
_entity.type
_entity.pdbx_description
1 polymer ?
#
loop_
_entity_poly.entity_id
_entity_poly.type
_entity_poly.pdbx_seq_one_letter_code
_entity_poly.pdbx_strand_id
1 'polypeptide(L)'
;MVEYKNMHSDENKHHKKRKIFLFFSLASLLVVAITVAAVVGSQKSKGGGGGSAAQAVVKSTCAATLYPELCLSTIAAMPEAASRIKSSKDVLMTALNYTITTVGHNYFTVKKLAAKRKSLTVRERGALHDCLEMIDDTLDELHDSKSELKNYGLKNYSLSDHVDKLKTLLSAAQTNQESCLDGFSHDGADKKVGSALLKGQMHVFRLCSNVLAMFKNITDAEMAANGDSFVERRLGEENEHEWPKWLSAGDRRLLQASTVTPDVTVAADGSGNYRTISAAVEAAPERSTRRYIIRIKAGAYRENVEIPRRKTNLMFVGDGRGTTIITASRNVVDGSTTFNSATVAVVGDGFLARDVTFQNTAGPSKHQAVALRVNADLSAFYRCDMLAYQDTFRDSRL
;
A
#
# COMPACT_ATOMS: atom_id res chain seq x y z
N MET A 1 -36.58 -4.43 -35.09
CA MET A 1 -37.53 -3.43 -34.54
C MET A 1 -38.25 -3.92 -33.26
N VAL A 2 -37.68 -4.85 -32.49
CA VAL A 2 -38.24 -5.34 -31.21
C VAL A 2 -37.31 -5.04 -30.01
N GLU A 3 -36.03 -4.71 -30.24
CA GLU A 3 -35.08 -4.38 -29.16
C GLU A 3 -35.20 -2.95 -28.62
N TYR A 4 -35.71 -1.98 -29.38
CA TYR A 4 -35.79 -0.58 -28.93
C TYR A 4 -36.93 -0.29 -27.93
N LYS A 5 -37.91 -1.20 -27.79
CA LYS A 5 -39.07 -0.98 -26.91
C LYS A 5 -38.83 -1.43 -25.47
N ASN A 6 -37.83 -2.29 -25.23
CA ASN A 6 -37.51 -2.80 -23.90
C ASN A 6 -36.63 -1.83 -23.08
N MET A 7 -35.84 -0.98 -23.73
CA MET A 7 -34.91 -0.07 -23.04
C MET A 7 -35.63 1.10 -22.34
N HIS A 8 -36.71 1.65 -22.93
CA HIS A 8 -37.48 2.73 -22.31
C HIS A 8 -38.43 2.28 -21.19
N SER A 9 -38.79 0.99 -21.12
CA SER A 9 -39.62 0.44 -20.03
C SER A 9 -38.82 0.32 -18.73
N ASP A 10 -37.53 -0.04 -18.81
CA ASP A 10 -36.66 -0.21 -17.65
C ASP A 10 -36.17 1.11 -17.04
N GLU A 11 -35.90 2.13 -17.86
CA GLU A 11 -35.54 3.47 -17.33
C GLU A 11 -36.65 4.09 -16.47
N ASN A 12 -37.92 3.97 -16.89
CA ASN A 12 -39.05 4.53 -16.15
C ASN A 12 -39.31 3.78 -14.83
N LYS A 13 -39.03 2.47 -14.77
CA LYS A 13 -39.08 1.67 -13.54
C LYS A 13 -37.95 2.04 -12.57
N HIS A 14 -36.75 2.31 -13.09
CA HIS A 14 -35.60 2.68 -12.28
C HIS A 14 -35.73 4.08 -11.67
N HIS A 15 -36.34 5.03 -12.40
CA HIS A 15 -36.57 6.39 -11.91
C HIS A 15 -37.66 6.47 -10.82
N LYS A 16 -38.70 5.64 -10.91
CA LYS A 16 -39.77 5.56 -9.89
C LYS A 16 -39.29 4.90 -8.59
N LYS A 17 -38.42 3.87 -8.69
CA LYS A 17 -37.75 3.25 -7.52
C LYS A 17 -36.78 4.20 -6.81
N ARG A 18 -36.03 5.03 -7.55
CA ARG A 18 -35.14 6.07 -6.99
C ARG A 18 -35.91 7.14 -6.21
N LYS A 19 -37.07 7.59 -6.70
CA LYS A 19 -37.90 8.58 -5.98
C LYS A 19 -38.50 8.02 -4.67
N ILE A 20 -38.89 6.74 -4.63
CA ILE A 20 -39.40 6.10 -3.41
C ILE A 20 -38.28 5.91 -2.36
N PHE A 21 -37.06 5.55 -2.79
CA PHE A 21 -35.92 5.40 -1.87
C PHE A 21 -35.47 6.73 -1.24
N LEU A 22 -35.54 7.84 -1.98
CA LEU A 22 -35.20 9.16 -1.45
C LEU A 22 -36.18 9.64 -0.36
N PHE A 23 -37.48 9.34 -0.50
CA PHE A 23 -38.48 9.70 0.52
C PHE A 23 -38.36 8.88 1.81
N PHE A 24 -37.97 7.60 1.75
CA PHE A 24 -37.72 6.81 2.96
C PHE A 24 -36.42 7.23 3.68
N SER A 25 -35.41 7.72 2.95
CA SER A 25 -34.14 8.15 3.56
C SER A 25 -34.26 9.44 4.39
N LEU A 26 -35.11 10.40 4.00
CA LEU A 26 -35.32 11.64 4.76
C LEU A 26 -36.17 11.42 6.03
N ALA A 27 -37.13 10.51 6.00
CA ALA A 27 -37.97 10.21 7.17
C ALA A 27 -37.17 9.49 8.28
N SER A 28 -36.22 8.64 7.92
CA SER A 28 -35.35 7.97 8.90
C SER A 28 -34.32 8.91 9.55
N LEU A 29 -33.84 9.93 8.83
CA LEU A 29 -32.92 10.93 9.39
C LEU A 29 -33.59 11.84 10.44
N LEU A 30 -34.88 12.18 10.25
CA LEU A 30 -35.63 12.99 11.22
C LEU A 30 -35.97 12.23 12.50
N VAL A 31 -36.24 10.91 12.43
CA VAL A 31 -36.50 10.09 13.63
C VAL A 31 -35.22 9.83 14.44
N VAL A 32 -34.06 9.71 13.79
CA VAL A 32 -32.76 9.59 14.49
C VAL A 32 -32.36 10.91 15.17
N ALA A 33 -32.66 12.07 14.55
CA ALA A 33 -32.38 13.37 15.17
C ALA A 33 -33.24 13.63 16.43
N ILE A 34 -34.50 13.16 16.45
CA ILE A 34 -35.41 13.36 17.59
C ILE A 34 -35.10 12.37 18.74
N THR A 35 -34.62 11.16 18.47
CA THR A 35 -34.21 10.23 19.54
C THR A 35 -32.89 10.63 20.20
N VAL A 36 -31.96 11.27 19.47
CA VAL A 36 -30.72 11.81 20.07
C VAL A 36 -31.00 13.01 20.98
N ALA A 37 -32.04 13.81 20.71
CA ALA A 37 -32.42 14.93 21.58
C ALA A 37 -33.12 14.48 22.89
N ALA A 38 -33.80 13.33 22.90
CA ALA A 38 -34.55 12.86 24.07
C ALA A 38 -33.71 12.08 25.10
N VAL A 39 -32.55 11.51 24.72
CA VAL A 39 -31.71 10.70 25.64
C VAL A 39 -30.64 11.53 26.37
N VAL A 40 -30.50 12.83 26.06
CA VAL A 40 -29.60 13.74 26.79
C VAL A 40 -30.24 14.28 28.10
N GLY A 41 -31.53 14.02 28.32
CA GLY A 41 -32.22 14.34 29.57
C GLY A 41 -32.22 13.17 30.55
N SER A 42 -31.36 13.24 31.57
CA SER A 42 -31.36 12.44 32.82
C SER A 42 -30.38 11.28 32.91
N GLN A 43 -29.10 11.60 33.14
CA GLN A 43 -28.31 10.84 34.12
C GLN A 43 -27.48 11.80 34.97
N LYS A 44 -27.98 12.02 36.19
CA LYS A 44 -27.25 12.67 37.28
C LYS A 44 -26.50 11.56 38.01
N SER A 45 -25.20 11.41 37.77
CA SER A 45 -24.32 10.64 38.67
C SER A 45 -23.09 11.47 39.03
N LYS A 46 -22.78 11.45 40.33
CA LYS A 46 -21.65 12.13 40.96
C LYS A 46 -20.38 11.31 40.71
N GLY A 47 -19.30 11.98 40.29
CA GLY A 47 -17.91 11.54 40.54
C GLY A 47 -16.99 11.50 39.31
N GLY A 48 -15.93 12.33 39.33
CA GLY A 48 -14.70 12.15 38.54
C GLY A 48 -14.57 13.01 37.28
N GLY A 49 -14.14 14.27 37.43
CA GLY A 49 -13.98 15.26 36.34
C GLY A 49 -12.91 14.98 35.26
N GLY A 50 -12.41 13.75 35.13
CA GLY A 50 -11.43 13.36 34.09
C GLY A 50 -12.00 12.59 32.91
N GLY A 51 -13.15 11.92 33.06
CA GLY A 51 -13.70 10.99 32.05
C GLY A 51 -14.39 11.65 30.85
N SER A 52 -14.98 12.84 31.02
CA SER A 52 -15.78 13.46 29.94
C SER A 52 -14.93 14.11 28.85
N ALA A 53 -13.78 14.68 29.20
CA ALA A 53 -12.88 15.35 28.25
C ALA A 53 -12.18 14.34 27.33
N ALA A 54 -11.64 13.25 27.88
CA ALA A 54 -11.03 12.18 27.09
C ALA A 54 -12.04 11.56 26.12
N GLN A 55 -13.28 11.33 26.58
CA GLN A 55 -14.35 10.79 25.73
C GLN A 55 -14.75 11.75 24.60
N ALA A 56 -14.76 13.07 24.85
CA ALA A 56 -15.02 14.06 23.82
C ALA A 56 -13.92 14.07 22.73
N VAL A 57 -12.64 14.01 23.14
CA VAL A 57 -11.50 13.94 22.22
C VAL A 57 -11.55 12.69 21.35
N VAL A 58 -11.83 11.53 21.95
CA VAL A 58 -11.99 10.26 21.22
C VAL A 58 -13.12 10.36 20.19
N LYS A 59 -14.30 10.83 20.60
CA LYS A 59 -15.45 10.98 19.69
C LYS A 59 -15.14 11.92 18.53
N SER A 60 -14.56 13.09 18.81
CA SER A 60 -14.21 14.05 17.78
C SER A 60 -13.17 13.50 16.79
N THR A 61 -12.17 12.78 17.28
CA THR A 61 -11.09 12.24 16.43
C THR A 61 -11.60 11.07 15.59
N CYS A 62 -12.40 10.17 16.17
CA CYS A 62 -12.99 9.04 15.44
C CYS A 62 -14.08 9.47 14.44
N ALA A 63 -14.75 10.61 14.64
CA ALA A 63 -15.75 11.12 13.71
C ALA A 63 -15.17 11.49 12.33
N ALA A 64 -13.87 11.80 12.26
CA ALA A 64 -13.17 12.11 11.01
C ALA A 64 -12.77 10.87 10.21
N THR A 65 -13.04 9.64 10.70
CA THR A 65 -12.59 8.41 10.04
C THR A 65 -13.66 7.78 9.16
N LEU A 66 -13.24 6.89 8.25
CA LEU A 66 -14.16 6.16 7.37
C LEU A 66 -14.97 5.09 8.12
N TYR A 67 -14.48 4.61 9.26
CA TYR A 67 -15.16 3.63 10.11
C TYR A 67 -15.22 4.12 11.58
N PRO A 68 -16.06 5.12 11.92
CA PRO A 68 -16.06 5.74 13.24
C PRO A 68 -16.36 4.77 14.39
N GLU A 69 -17.35 3.88 14.24
CA GLU A 69 -17.69 2.89 15.26
C GLU A 69 -16.56 1.89 15.53
N LEU A 70 -15.81 1.52 14.48
CA LEU A 70 -14.63 0.68 14.63
C LEU A 70 -13.54 1.44 15.40
N CYS A 71 -13.33 2.73 15.09
CA CYS A 71 -12.38 3.56 15.84
C CYS A 71 -12.74 3.64 17.33
N LEU A 72 -14.01 3.92 17.66
CA LEU A 72 -14.48 3.99 19.04
C LEU A 72 -14.28 2.67 19.80
N SER A 73 -14.65 1.54 19.18
CA SER A 73 -14.48 0.22 19.78
C SER A 73 -13.01 -0.20 19.94
N THR A 74 -12.14 0.17 18.99
CA THR A 74 -10.70 0.00 19.10
C THR A 74 -10.12 0.69 20.33
N ILE A 75 -10.50 1.96 20.57
CA ILE A 75 -10.02 2.68 21.76
C ILE A 75 -10.61 2.09 23.04
N ALA A 76 -11.89 1.71 23.03
CA ALA A 76 -12.54 1.09 24.18
C ALA A 76 -11.92 -0.28 24.56
N ALA A 77 -11.36 -1.01 23.59
CA ALA A 77 -10.66 -2.27 23.81
C ALA A 77 -9.31 -2.11 24.56
N MET A 78 -8.84 -0.87 24.76
CA MET A 78 -7.59 -0.55 25.47
C MET A 78 -7.85 0.38 26.67
N PRO A 79 -8.53 -0.07 27.73
CA PRO A 79 -8.99 0.81 28.82
C PRO A 79 -7.87 1.57 29.53
N GLU A 80 -6.69 0.94 29.72
CA GLU A 80 -5.54 1.62 30.32
C GLU A 80 -4.98 2.74 29.43
N ALA A 81 -4.87 2.49 28.12
CA ALA A 81 -4.42 3.51 27.17
C ALA A 81 -5.46 4.62 27.01
N ALA A 82 -6.75 4.25 26.95
CA ALA A 82 -7.87 5.17 26.87
C ALA A 82 -7.90 6.15 28.06
N SER A 83 -7.53 5.71 29.26
CA SER A 83 -7.45 6.57 30.45
C SER A 83 -6.37 7.66 30.36
N ARG A 84 -5.39 7.51 29.46
CA ARG A 84 -4.26 8.43 29.28
C ARG A 84 -4.46 9.42 28.13
N ILE A 85 -5.56 9.32 27.38
CA ILE A 85 -5.84 10.16 26.21
C ILE A 85 -6.11 11.60 26.65
N LYS A 86 -5.33 12.53 26.09
CA LYS A 86 -5.50 13.97 26.29
C LYS A 86 -5.68 14.74 24.98
N SER A 87 -5.32 14.13 23.85
CA SER A 87 -5.26 14.77 22.54
C SER A 87 -5.61 13.81 21.41
N SER A 88 -5.94 14.34 20.22
CA SER A 88 -6.16 13.53 19.01
C SER A 88 -4.92 12.72 18.61
N LYS A 89 -3.72 13.21 18.93
CA LYS A 89 -2.47 12.45 18.80
C LYS A 89 -2.49 11.17 19.63
N ASP A 90 -2.96 11.23 20.88
CA ASP A 90 -3.00 10.05 21.75
C ASP A 90 -3.98 9.01 21.21
N VAL A 91 -5.10 9.47 20.62
CA VAL A 91 -6.07 8.60 19.93
C VAL A 91 -5.41 7.92 18.73
N LEU A 92 -4.73 8.68 17.86
CA LEU A 92 -4.00 8.16 16.70
C LEU A 92 -2.96 7.11 17.12
N MET A 93 -2.11 7.41 18.10
CA MET A 93 -1.08 6.49 18.58
C MET A 93 -1.66 5.24 19.24
N THR A 94 -2.78 5.38 19.95
CA THR A 94 -3.48 4.23 20.56
C THR A 94 -4.04 3.32 19.47
N ALA A 95 -4.73 3.89 18.48
CA ALA A 95 -5.28 3.13 17.35
C ALA A 95 -4.18 2.47 16.50
N LEU A 96 -3.05 3.16 16.27
CA LEU A 96 -1.90 2.59 15.55
C LEU A 96 -1.32 1.38 16.29
N ASN A 97 -1.12 1.47 17.61
CA ASN A 97 -0.63 0.35 18.42
C ASN A 97 -1.59 -0.84 18.42
N TYR A 98 -2.89 -0.58 18.53
CA TYR A 98 -3.92 -1.62 18.41
C TYR A 98 -3.88 -2.29 17.04
N THR A 99 -3.73 -1.49 15.97
CA THR A 99 -3.67 -1.96 14.60
C THR A 99 -2.46 -2.88 14.39
N ILE A 100 -1.26 -2.48 14.81
CA ILE A 100 -0.04 -3.32 14.78
C ILE A 100 -0.29 -4.67 15.47
N THR A 101 -0.88 -4.64 16.67
CA THR A 101 -1.17 -5.86 17.44
C THR A 101 -2.15 -6.76 16.69
N THR A 102 -3.17 -6.17 16.08
CA THR A 102 -4.21 -6.88 15.33
C THR A 102 -3.66 -7.49 14.04
N VAL A 103 -2.80 -6.77 13.32
CA VAL A 103 -2.10 -7.26 12.13
C VAL A 103 -1.22 -8.45 12.50
N GLY A 104 -0.49 -8.38 13.62
CA GLY A 104 0.31 -9.50 14.12
C GLY A 104 -0.54 -10.74 14.44
N HIS A 105 -1.69 -10.57 15.09
CA HIS A 105 -2.64 -11.68 15.30
C HIS A 105 -3.21 -12.24 13.99
N ASN A 106 -3.46 -11.38 13.00
CA ASN A 106 -3.93 -11.79 11.69
C ASN A 106 -2.87 -12.62 10.97
N TYR A 107 -1.59 -12.22 11.02
CA TYR A 107 -0.46 -13.00 10.50
C TYR A 107 -0.47 -14.45 11.02
N PHE A 108 -0.53 -14.61 12.35
CA PHE A 108 -0.57 -15.94 12.96
C PHE A 108 -1.83 -16.72 12.58
N THR A 109 -2.96 -16.05 12.39
CA THR A 109 -4.20 -16.66 11.93
C THR A 109 -4.05 -17.23 10.53
N VAL A 110 -3.50 -16.45 9.59
CA VAL A 110 -3.22 -16.89 8.21
C VAL A 110 -2.20 -18.03 8.20
N LYS A 111 -1.12 -17.91 8.96
CA LYS A 111 -0.09 -18.94 9.09
C LYS A 111 -0.67 -20.26 9.61
N LYS A 112 -1.54 -20.20 10.62
CA LYS A 112 -2.23 -21.38 11.17
C LYS A 112 -3.20 -21.99 10.15
N LEU A 113 -3.89 -21.18 9.36
CA LEU A 113 -4.75 -21.66 8.29
C LEU A 113 -3.94 -22.41 7.23
N ALA A 114 -2.80 -21.85 6.81
CA ALA A 114 -1.89 -22.48 5.86
C ALA A 114 -1.38 -23.84 6.37
N ALA A 115 -0.98 -23.92 7.65
CA ALA A 115 -0.48 -25.16 8.25
C ALA A 115 -1.54 -26.26 8.42
N LYS A 116 -2.82 -25.88 8.62
CA LYS A 116 -3.91 -26.85 8.88
C LYS A 116 -4.49 -27.48 7.62
N ARG A 117 -4.41 -26.82 6.46
CA ARG A 117 -4.98 -27.33 5.21
C ARG A 117 -4.02 -28.33 4.56
N LYS A 118 -4.40 -29.61 4.58
CA LYS A 118 -3.57 -30.72 4.06
C LYS A 118 -3.54 -30.83 2.53
N SER A 119 -4.50 -30.24 1.83
CA SER A 119 -4.69 -30.39 0.37
C SER A 119 -4.72 -29.02 -0.34
N LEU A 120 -3.69 -28.20 -0.14
CA LEU A 120 -3.52 -26.95 -0.86
C LEU A 120 -2.89 -27.20 -2.23
N THR A 121 -3.43 -26.60 -3.27
CA THR A 121 -2.79 -26.54 -4.59
C THR A 121 -1.48 -25.73 -4.50
N VAL A 122 -0.63 -25.86 -5.52
CA VAL A 122 0.60 -25.07 -5.62
C VAL A 122 0.28 -23.57 -5.62
N ARG A 123 -0.76 -23.18 -6.35
CA ARG A 123 -1.23 -21.79 -6.44
C ARG A 123 -1.77 -21.29 -5.10
N GLU A 124 -2.61 -22.06 -4.42
CA GLU A 124 -3.15 -21.67 -3.09
C GLU A 124 -2.02 -21.49 -2.06
N ARG A 125 -0.99 -22.36 -2.11
CA ARG A 125 0.19 -22.22 -1.26
C ARG A 125 0.98 -20.95 -1.58
N GLY A 126 1.16 -20.64 -2.87
CA GLY A 126 1.74 -19.38 -3.33
C GLY A 126 0.95 -18.18 -2.83
N ALA A 127 -0.36 -18.15 -3.02
CA ALA A 127 -1.22 -17.06 -2.55
C ALA A 127 -1.20 -16.88 -1.03
N LEU A 128 -1.11 -17.96 -0.26
CA LEU A 128 -0.94 -17.88 1.20
C LEU A 128 0.44 -17.34 1.60
N HIS A 129 1.50 -17.70 0.86
CA HIS A 129 2.83 -17.13 1.07
C HIS A 129 2.83 -15.63 0.79
N ASP A 130 2.27 -15.20 -0.34
CA ASP A 130 2.18 -13.79 -0.73
C ASP A 130 1.35 -13.00 0.28
N CYS A 131 0.24 -13.57 0.73
CA CYS A 131 -0.57 -12.94 1.76
C CYS A 131 0.22 -12.76 3.08
N LEU A 132 1.05 -13.72 3.46
CA LEU A 132 1.92 -13.58 4.64
C LEU A 132 2.99 -12.51 4.44
N GLU A 133 3.58 -12.41 3.24
CA GLU A 133 4.50 -11.33 2.86
C GLU A 133 3.82 -9.96 2.95
N MET A 134 2.60 -9.81 2.41
CA MET A 134 1.82 -8.58 2.50
C MET A 134 1.47 -8.18 3.94
N ILE A 135 1.18 -9.16 4.81
CA ILE A 135 0.94 -8.86 6.22
C ILE A 135 2.23 -8.45 6.94
N ASP A 136 3.37 -9.06 6.60
CA ASP A 136 4.69 -8.70 7.15
C ASP A 136 5.10 -7.29 6.72
N ASP A 137 4.97 -6.97 5.43
CA ASP A 137 5.14 -5.61 4.90
C ASP A 137 4.19 -4.61 5.60
N THR A 138 2.94 -4.99 5.86
CA THR A 138 2.01 -4.14 6.62
C THR A 138 2.52 -3.85 8.04
N LEU A 139 3.15 -4.82 8.71
CA LEU A 139 3.71 -4.62 10.04
C LEU A 139 4.89 -3.64 9.99
N ASP A 140 5.79 -3.81 9.03
CA ASP A 140 6.92 -2.89 8.81
C ASP A 140 6.41 -1.46 8.60
N GLU A 141 5.42 -1.27 7.73
CA GLU A 141 4.87 0.03 7.35
C GLU A 141 4.24 0.75 8.57
N LEU A 142 3.53 -0.01 9.41
CA LEU A 142 2.93 0.52 10.64
C LEU A 142 3.98 0.79 11.72
N HIS A 143 5.03 -0.02 11.81
CA HIS A 143 6.14 0.19 12.74
C HIS A 143 6.96 1.43 12.36
N ASP A 144 7.23 1.63 11.08
CA ASP A 144 7.88 2.83 10.56
C ASP A 144 7.01 4.06 10.80
N SER A 145 5.70 3.98 10.52
CA SER A 145 4.75 5.05 10.83
C SER A 145 4.75 5.42 12.31
N LYS A 146 4.83 4.42 13.20
CA LYS A 146 4.93 4.63 14.65
C LYS A 146 6.26 5.29 15.04
N SER A 147 7.35 4.92 14.38
CA SER A 147 8.68 5.51 14.61
C SER A 147 8.70 6.99 14.26
N GLU A 148 8.18 7.36 13.09
CA GLU A 148 8.05 8.75 12.64
C GLU A 148 7.20 9.57 13.64
N LEU A 149 6.03 9.05 14.03
CA LEU A 149 5.12 9.72 14.96
C LEU A 149 5.64 9.79 16.41
N LYS A 150 6.74 9.10 16.76
CA LYS A 150 7.31 9.14 18.12
C LYS A 150 7.77 10.55 18.50
N ASN A 151 8.31 11.29 17.53
CA ASN A 151 8.87 12.63 17.74
C ASN A 151 7.83 13.75 17.55
N TYR A 152 6.63 13.41 17.08
CA TYR A 152 5.55 14.36 16.90
C TYR A 152 5.23 15.10 18.21
N GLY A 153 5.08 16.43 18.17
CA GLY A 153 4.87 17.27 19.36
C GLY A 153 6.14 17.69 20.11
N LEU A 154 7.34 17.36 19.62
CA LEU A 154 8.58 18.03 20.02
C LEU A 154 8.74 19.36 19.26
N LYS A 155 9.38 20.35 19.88
CA LYS A 155 9.48 21.75 19.35
C LYS A 155 10.05 21.88 17.92
N ASN A 156 10.80 20.90 17.43
CA ASN A 156 11.45 20.92 16.12
C ASN A 156 10.91 19.84 15.16
N TYR A 157 9.74 19.26 15.44
CA TYR A 157 9.10 18.27 14.57
C TYR A 157 7.81 18.88 14.03
N SER A 158 7.77 19.13 12.72
CA SER A 158 6.53 19.47 12.02
C SER A 158 5.94 18.24 11.37
N LEU A 159 4.67 17.96 11.60
CA LEU A 159 4.02 16.84 10.94
C LEU A 159 3.98 17.04 9.41
N SER A 160 3.94 18.31 8.94
CA SER A 160 4.01 18.71 7.52
C SER A 160 5.18 18.08 6.78
N ASP A 161 6.36 18.03 7.42
CA ASP A 161 7.60 17.56 6.80
C ASP A 161 7.59 16.04 6.58
N HIS A 162 6.69 15.33 7.25
CA HIS A 162 6.56 13.88 7.21
C HIS A 162 5.23 13.42 6.59
N VAL A 163 4.39 14.35 6.08
CA VAL A 163 3.05 14.04 5.54
C VAL A 163 3.12 13.00 4.43
N ASP A 164 3.96 13.24 3.43
CA ASP A 164 4.06 12.35 2.27
C ASP A 164 4.53 10.96 2.69
N LYS A 165 5.55 10.87 3.55
CA LYS A 165 6.08 9.58 4.03
C LYS A 165 5.02 8.80 4.81
N LEU A 166 4.37 9.41 5.79
CA LEU A 166 3.35 8.75 6.61
C LEU A 166 2.11 8.36 5.78
N LYS A 167 1.70 9.22 4.83
CA LYS A 167 0.62 8.90 3.89
C LYS A 167 0.98 7.70 3.03
N THR A 168 2.19 7.63 2.48
CA THR A 168 2.68 6.50 1.69
C THR A 168 2.67 5.21 2.51
N LEU A 169 3.26 5.21 3.71
CA LEU A 169 3.33 4.02 4.57
C LEU A 169 1.93 3.50 4.95
N LEU A 170 1.04 4.39 5.40
CA LEU A 170 -0.31 4.01 5.83
C LEU A 170 -1.21 3.58 4.67
N SER A 171 -1.03 4.17 3.48
CA SER A 171 -1.75 3.75 2.26
C SER A 171 -1.27 2.38 1.79
N ALA A 172 0.05 2.14 1.77
CA ALA A 172 0.63 0.83 1.44
C ALA A 172 0.12 -0.28 2.39
N ALA A 173 0.05 0.00 3.70
CA ALA A 173 -0.52 -0.92 4.68
C ALA A 173 -1.97 -1.35 4.35
N GLN A 174 -2.77 -0.46 3.75
CA GLN A 174 -4.12 -0.78 3.26
C GLN A 174 -4.07 -1.62 1.98
N THR A 175 -3.31 -1.19 0.98
CA THR A 175 -3.18 -1.86 -0.33
C THR A 175 -2.63 -3.29 -0.21
N ASN A 176 -1.79 -3.55 0.80
CA ASN A 176 -1.31 -4.88 1.14
C ASN A 176 -2.44 -5.86 1.49
N GLN A 177 -3.53 -5.39 2.12
CA GLN A 177 -4.67 -6.23 2.48
C GLN A 177 -5.44 -6.67 1.24
N GLU A 178 -5.64 -5.75 0.29
CA GLU A 178 -6.27 -6.04 -1.00
C GLU A 178 -5.40 -6.99 -1.83
N SER A 179 -4.09 -6.72 -1.89
CA SER A 179 -3.11 -7.58 -2.57
C SER A 179 -3.09 -9.00 -2.03
N CYS A 180 -3.19 -9.19 -0.70
CA CYS A 180 -3.35 -10.52 -0.12
C CYS A 180 -4.60 -11.22 -0.66
N LEU A 181 -5.74 -10.53 -0.73
CA LEU A 181 -7.01 -11.12 -1.15
C LEU A 181 -7.05 -11.42 -2.66
N ASP A 182 -6.41 -10.58 -3.48
CA ASP A 182 -6.33 -10.75 -4.94
C ASP A 182 -5.69 -12.07 -5.36
N GLY A 183 -4.73 -12.57 -4.57
CA GLY A 183 -4.09 -13.87 -4.79
C GLY A 183 -5.09 -15.05 -4.87
N PHE A 184 -6.28 -14.90 -4.27
CA PHE A 184 -7.32 -15.93 -4.15
C PHE A 184 -8.51 -15.73 -5.10
N SER A 185 -8.40 -14.83 -6.09
CA SER A 185 -9.53 -14.43 -6.94
C SER A 185 -9.79 -15.32 -8.16
N HIS A 186 -8.87 -16.25 -8.49
CA HIS A 186 -8.86 -16.95 -9.77
C HIS A 186 -9.92 -18.06 -9.87
N ASP A 187 -9.70 -19.21 -9.23
CA ASP A 187 -10.58 -20.37 -9.35
C ASP A 187 -11.51 -20.59 -8.13
N GLY A 188 -12.36 -21.62 -8.19
CA GLY A 188 -13.29 -21.93 -7.11
C GLY A 188 -12.63 -22.49 -5.85
N ALA A 189 -11.43 -23.07 -5.93
CA ALA A 189 -10.67 -23.57 -4.79
C ALA A 189 -9.99 -22.39 -4.06
N ASP A 190 -9.33 -21.52 -4.81
CA ASP A 190 -8.74 -20.27 -4.34
C ASP A 190 -9.75 -19.44 -3.56
N LYS A 191 -10.95 -19.24 -4.12
CA LYS A 191 -12.03 -18.46 -3.47
C LYS A 191 -12.48 -19.04 -2.13
N LYS A 192 -12.35 -20.36 -1.90
CA LYS A 192 -12.64 -21.00 -0.60
C LYS A 192 -11.53 -20.76 0.44
N VAL A 193 -10.29 -20.55 0.00
CA VAL A 193 -9.21 -20.08 0.89
C VAL A 193 -9.44 -18.60 1.19
N GLY A 194 -9.64 -17.78 0.16
CA GLY A 194 -9.85 -16.34 0.27
C GLY A 194 -11.03 -15.97 1.18
N SER A 195 -12.16 -16.69 1.09
CA SER A 195 -13.33 -16.44 1.96
C SER A 195 -13.04 -16.64 3.45
N ALA A 196 -12.12 -17.54 3.80
CA ALA A 196 -11.70 -17.76 5.18
C ALA A 196 -10.79 -16.63 5.72
N LEU A 197 -10.12 -15.90 4.82
CA LEU A 197 -9.24 -14.77 5.15
C LEU A 197 -9.98 -13.42 5.11
N LEU A 198 -11.01 -13.31 4.28
CA LEU A 198 -11.72 -12.07 3.95
C LEU A 198 -12.09 -11.25 5.19
N LYS A 199 -12.69 -11.87 6.22
CA LYS A 199 -13.11 -11.16 7.43
C LYS A 199 -11.92 -10.55 8.19
N GLY A 200 -10.82 -11.29 8.31
CA GLY A 200 -9.60 -10.83 9.00
C GLY A 200 -8.92 -9.70 8.23
N GLN A 201 -8.74 -9.88 6.92
CA GLN A 201 -8.10 -8.86 6.06
C GLN A 201 -8.93 -7.59 5.97
N MET A 202 -10.25 -7.69 5.80
CA MET A 202 -11.12 -6.51 5.79
C MET A 202 -11.15 -5.81 7.15
N HIS A 203 -10.97 -6.52 8.26
CA HIS A 203 -10.86 -5.88 9.56
C HIS A 203 -9.57 -5.06 9.68
N VAL A 204 -8.42 -5.65 9.28
CA VAL A 204 -7.13 -4.96 9.26
C VAL A 204 -7.15 -3.76 8.31
N PHE A 205 -7.71 -3.92 7.10
CA PHE A 205 -7.88 -2.84 6.14
C PHE A 205 -8.60 -1.63 6.75
N ARG A 206 -9.73 -1.89 7.44
CA ARG A 206 -10.53 -0.83 8.07
C ARG A 206 -9.80 -0.15 9.22
N LEU A 207 -8.99 -0.90 9.98
CA LEU A 207 -8.14 -0.32 11.03
C LEU A 207 -7.07 0.59 10.45
N CYS A 208 -6.33 0.14 9.44
CA CYS A 208 -5.31 0.95 8.75
C CYS A 208 -5.96 2.21 8.12
N SER A 209 -7.13 2.06 7.50
CA SER A 209 -7.92 3.15 6.95
C SER A 209 -8.30 4.21 7.99
N ASN A 210 -8.72 3.78 9.18
CA ASN A 210 -9.00 4.71 10.27
C ASN A 210 -7.74 5.45 10.73
N VAL A 211 -6.60 4.76 10.85
CA VAL A 211 -5.31 5.39 11.22
C VAL A 211 -4.91 6.43 10.18
N LEU A 212 -5.00 6.12 8.88
CA LEU A 212 -4.73 7.07 7.80
C LEU A 212 -5.66 8.28 7.86
N ALA A 213 -6.97 8.06 8.07
CA ALA A 213 -7.94 9.15 8.13
C ALA A 213 -7.71 10.08 9.33
N MET A 214 -7.42 9.52 10.51
CA MET A 214 -7.07 10.32 11.70
C MET A 214 -5.81 11.13 11.46
N PHE A 215 -4.77 10.49 10.91
CA PHE A 215 -3.51 11.15 10.57
C PHE A 215 -3.75 12.33 9.64
N LYS A 216 -4.46 12.10 8.52
CA LYS A 216 -4.78 13.15 7.53
C LYS A 216 -5.56 14.30 8.16
N ASN A 217 -6.57 14.01 8.97
CA ASN A 217 -7.38 15.05 9.59
C ASN A 217 -6.56 15.90 10.59
N ILE A 218 -5.65 15.27 11.34
CA ILE A 218 -4.73 15.97 12.25
C ILE A 218 -3.77 16.87 11.45
N THR A 219 -3.16 16.35 10.38
CA THR A 219 -2.26 17.13 9.52
C THR A 219 -2.95 18.31 8.85
N ASP A 220 -4.16 18.09 8.31
CA ASP A 220 -4.92 19.13 7.63
C ASP A 220 -5.27 20.27 8.60
N ALA A 221 -5.62 19.95 9.85
CA ALA A 221 -5.89 20.93 10.89
C ALA A 221 -4.63 21.74 11.29
N GLU A 222 -3.47 21.09 11.41
CA GLU A 222 -2.20 21.76 11.71
C GLU A 222 -1.73 22.68 10.58
N MET A 223 -1.80 22.22 9.34
CA MET A 223 -1.44 23.03 8.17
C MET A 223 -2.36 24.26 8.05
N ALA A 224 -3.67 24.07 8.27
CA ALA A 224 -4.63 25.19 8.29
C ALA A 224 -4.32 26.20 9.40
N ALA A 225 -3.88 25.75 10.58
CA ALA A 225 -3.49 26.62 11.68
C ALA A 225 -2.18 27.39 11.41
N ASN A 226 -1.25 26.79 10.64
CA ASN A 226 0.03 27.40 10.27
C ASN A 226 -0.03 28.27 9.01
N GLY A 227 -1.19 28.35 8.34
CA GLY A 227 -1.37 29.11 7.09
C GLY A 227 -0.73 28.44 5.87
N ASP A 228 -0.36 27.16 5.98
CA ASP A 228 0.22 26.39 4.88
C ASP A 228 -0.93 25.83 4.02
N SER A 229 -1.10 26.38 2.81
CA SER A 229 -2.12 25.87 1.89
C SER A 229 -1.65 24.57 1.25
N PHE A 230 -2.42 23.50 1.40
CA PHE A 230 -2.22 22.26 0.66
C PHE A 230 -2.29 22.56 -0.84
N VAL A 231 -1.16 22.48 -1.55
CA VAL A 231 -1.20 22.21 -2.98
C VAL A 231 -1.57 20.74 -3.08
N GLU A 232 -2.86 20.46 -3.10
CA GLU A 232 -3.36 19.17 -3.55
C GLU A 232 -2.71 18.95 -4.90
N ARG A 233 -1.85 17.92 -4.98
CA ARG A 233 -1.18 17.50 -6.21
C ARG A 233 -2.26 16.99 -7.16
N ARG A 234 -3.00 17.92 -7.74
CA ARG A 234 -3.83 17.72 -8.91
C ARG A 234 -2.88 17.19 -9.97
N LEU A 235 -3.33 16.23 -10.77
CA LEU A 235 -2.73 15.90 -12.05
C LEU A 235 -2.86 17.13 -12.97
N GLY A 236 -2.11 18.18 -12.65
CA GLY A 236 -1.85 19.33 -13.50
C GLY A 236 -0.44 19.17 -14.04
N GLU A 237 -0.24 19.63 -15.27
CA GLU A 237 1.07 19.74 -15.91
C GLU A 237 1.99 20.57 -15.00
N GLU A 238 2.71 19.89 -14.09
CA GLU A 238 3.91 20.44 -13.47
C GLU A 238 4.86 20.75 -14.62
N ASN A 239 5.57 21.89 -14.56
CA ASN A 239 6.57 22.27 -15.56
C ASN A 239 7.38 21.03 -15.94
N GLU A 240 7.34 20.62 -17.22
CA GLU A 240 7.88 19.34 -17.75
C GLU A 240 9.37 19.07 -17.41
N HIS A 241 10.05 19.99 -16.73
CA HIS A 241 11.48 20.03 -16.47
C HIS A 241 11.87 19.99 -14.99
N GLU A 242 10.91 19.98 -14.04
CA GLU A 242 11.24 19.99 -12.61
C GLU A 242 11.28 18.57 -12.01
N TRP A 243 12.47 18.14 -11.58
CA TRP A 243 12.66 16.84 -10.93
C TRP A 243 12.02 16.80 -9.53
N PRO A 244 11.51 15.63 -9.08
CA PRO A 244 10.92 15.49 -7.75
C PRO A 244 11.88 15.94 -6.64
N LYS A 245 11.37 16.70 -5.66
CA LYS A 245 12.17 17.26 -4.56
C LYS A 245 12.93 16.20 -3.76
N TRP A 246 12.35 15.01 -3.61
CA TRP A 246 12.96 13.88 -2.90
C TRP A 246 14.18 13.29 -3.63
N LEU A 247 14.24 13.42 -4.96
CA LEU A 247 15.31 12.85 -5.75
C LEU A 247 16.54 13.75 -5.67
N SER A 248 17.62 13.24 -5.09
CA SER A 248 18.84 14.02 -4.83
C SER A 248 19.51 14.54 -6.11
N ALA A 249 20.23 15.66 -6.02
CA ALA A 249 21.00 16.17 -7.15
C ALA A 249 22.10 15.19 -7.63
N GLY A 250 22.56 14.29 -6.76
CA GLY A 250 23.48 13.20 -7.13
C GLY A 250 22.78 12.13 -7.96
N ASP A 251 21.61 11.68 -7.54
CA ASP A 251 20.83 10.67 -8.27
C ASP A 251 20.34 11.20 -9.62
N ARG A 252 19.91 12.46 -9.70
CA ARG A 252 19.57 13.13 -10.98
C ARG A 252 20.75 13.08 -11.94
N ARG A 253 21.96 13.38 -11.47
CA ARG A 253 23.19 13.30 -12.27
C ARG A 253 23.46 11.87 -12.75
N LEU A 254 23.28 10.86 -11.89
CA LEU A 254 23.45 9.45 -12.28
C LEU A 254 22.43 9.01 -13.34
N LEU A 255 21.19 9.47 -13.25
CA LEU A 255 20.16 9.17 -14.25
C LEU A 255 20.43 9.85 -15.60
N GLN A 256 21.00 11.05 -15.60
CA GLN A 256 21.24 11.84 -16.82
C GLN A 256 22.64 11.67 -17.43
N ALA A 257 23.63 11.16 -16.68
CA ALA A 257 25.02 11.07 -17.14
C ALA A 257 25.17 10.20 -18.40
N SER A 258 26.13 10.54 -19.27
CA SER A 258 26.51 9.69 -20.41
C SER A 258 27.15 8.38 -19.95
N THR A 259 27.94 8.43 -18.87
CA THR A 259 28.65 7.29 -18.29
C THR A 259 28.52 7.30 -16.78
N VAL A 260 28.31 6.12 -16.20
CA VAL A 260 28.22 5.91 -14.75
C VAL A 260 29.25 4.86 -14.35
N THR A 261 30.05 5.13 -13.32
CA THR A 261 31.02 4.16 -12.79
C THR A 261 30.28 3.11 -11.95
N PRO A 262 30.28 1.82 -12.34
CA PRO A 262 29.57 0.79 -11.60
C PRO A 262 30.39 0.26 -10.43
N ASP A 263 29.70 -0.24 -9.40
CA ASP A 263 30.32 -1.04 -8.34
C ASP A 263 30.59 -2.47 -8.81
N VAL A 264 29.65 -3.04 -9.58
CA VAL A 264 29.78 -4.37 -10.19
C VAL A 264 29.13 -4.41 -11.57
N THR A 265 29.62 -5.32 -12.42
CA THR A 265 29.11 -5.55 -13.77
C THR A 265 28.54 -6.96 -13.91
N VAL A 266 27.34 -7.05 -14.47
CA VAL A 266 26.70 -8.29 -14.90
C VAL A 266 26.90 -8.44 -16.41
N ALA A 267 27.36 -9.62 -16.83
CA ALA A 267 27.54 -9.94 -18.23
C ALA A 267 27.27 -11.43 -18.49
N ALA A 268 26.30 -11.73 -19.35
CA ALA A 268 25.94 -13.10 -19.70
C ALA A 268 27.10 -13.88 -20.36
N ASP A 269 28.00 -13.18 -21.06
CA ASP A 269 29.20 -13.73 -21.70
C ASP A 269 30.33 -14.08 -20.72
N GLY A 270 30.19 -13.74 -19.43
CA GLY A 270 31.20 -13.97 -18.39
C GLY A 270 32.32 -12.92 -18.33
N SER A 271 32.24 -11.83 -19.09
CA SER A 271 33.22 -10.73 -19.04
C SER A 271 33.04 -9.76 -17.86
N GLY A 272 31.97 -9.94 -17.07
CA GLY A 272 31.65 -9.15 -15.88
C GLY A 272 31.99 -9.88 -14.57
N ASN A 273 31.62 -9.27 -13.45
CA ASN A 273 31.75 -9.86 -12.12
C ASN A 273 30.75 -11.01 -11.90
N TYR A 274 29.55 -10.89 -12.47
CA TYR A 274 28.49 -11.89 -12.35
C TYR A 274 27.89 -12.22 -13.72
N ARG A 275 27.34 -13.43 -13.85
CA ARG A 275 26.61 -13.85 -15.07
C ARG A 275 25.11 -13.56 -15.01
N THR A 276 24.56 -13.47 -13.81
CA THR A 276 23.13 -13.22 -13.56
C THR A 276 22.95 -11.97 -12.72
N ILE A 277 21.79 -11.34 -12.88
CA ILE A 277 21.43 -10.13 -12.16
C ILE A 277 21.13 -10.48 -10.70
N SER A 278 20.45 -11.61 -10.46
CA SER A 278 20.13 -12.09 -9.12
C SER A 278 21.37 -12.28 -8.25
N ALA A 279 22.48 -12.81 -8.82
CA ALA A 279 23.73 -12.97 -8.08
C ALA A 279 24.37 -11.62 -7.71
N ALA A 280 24.28 -10.62 -8.59
CA ALA A 280 24.77 -9.27 -8.29
C ALA A 280 23.93 -8.58 -7.21
N VAL A 281 22.60 -8.76 -7.23
CA VAL A 281 21.70 -8.25 -6.18
C VAL A 281 21.99 -8.94 -4.85
N GLU A 282 22.19 -10.26 -4.85
CA GLU A 282 22.53 -11.03 -3.63
C GLU A 282 23.86 -10.57 -3.02
N ALA A 283 24.86 -10.27 -3.83
CA ALA A 283 26.17 -9.80 -3.36
C ALA A 283 26.20 -8.32 -2.90
N ALA A 284 25.22 -7.51 -3.31
CA ALA A 284 25.17 -6.10 -2.91
C ALA A 284 25.05 -5.92 -1.39
N PRO A 285 25.58 -4.84 -0.80
CA PRO A 285 25.44 -4.59 0.63
C PRO A 285 23.97 -4.43 1.04
N GLU A 286 23.64 -4.91 2.24
CA GLU A 286 22.32 -4.69 2.85
C GLU A 286 22.28 -3.34 3.58
N ARG A 287 21.12 -2.68 3.53
CA ARG A 287 20.83 -1.39 4.18
C ARG A 287 21.87 -0.31 3.89
N SER A 288 22.41 -0.31 2.66
CA SER A 288 23.39 0.66 2.22
C SER A 288 22.80 2.07 2.24
N THR A 289 23.51 3.00 2.88
CA THR A 289 23.23 4.45 2.79
C THR A 289 23.80 5.08 1.52
N ARG A 290 24.70 4.37 0.82
CA ARG A 290 25.27 4.77 -0.47
C ARG A 290 24.55 4.07 -1.62
N ARG A 291 24.40 4.78 -2.73
CA ARG A 291 24.03 4.23 -4.04
C ARG A 291 24.99 3.10 -4.46
N TYR A 292 24.46 1.90 -4.68
CA TYR A 292 25.22 0.75 -5.19
C TYR A 292 24.78 0.43 -6.62
N ILE A 293 25.72 0.52 -7.56
CA ILE A 293 25.44 0.58 -8.99
C ILE A 293 25.82 -0.75 -9.65
N ILE A 294 24.82 -1.43 -10.19
CA ILE A 294 24.96 -2.67 -10.95
C ILE A 294 24.82 -2.32 -12.44
N ARG A 295 25.93 -2.39 -13.18
CA ARG A 295 25.89 -2.29 -14.64
C ARG A 295 25.48 -3.64 -15.23
N ILE A 296 24.52 -3.63 -16.16
CA ILE A 296 24.02 -4.83 -16.82
C ILE A 296 24.33 -4.70 -18.31
N LYS A 297 25.33 -5.45 -18.78
CA LYS A 297 25.76 -5.40 -20.18
C LYS A 297 24.63 -5.83 -21.12
N ALA A 298 24.70 -5.42 -22.37
CA ALA A 298 23.77 -5.86 -23.42
C ALA A 298 23.58 -7.38 -23.43
N GLY A 299 22.33 -7.82 -23.53
CA GLY A 299 21.93 -9.22 -23.45
C GLY A 299 20.48 -9.39 -23.03
N ALA A 300 19.95 -10.60 -23.26
CA ALA A 300 18.65 -11.03 -22.76
C ALA A 300 18.84 -11.96 -21.55
N TYR A 301 18.52 -11.45 -20.36
CA TYR A 301 18.66 -12.12 -19.08
C TYR A 301 17.34 -12.80 -18.73
N ARG A 302 17.31 -14.14 -18.85
CA ARG A 302 16.13 -14.97 -18.58
C ARG A 302 16.08 -15.41 -17.12
N GLU A 303 15.62 -14.52 -16.25
CA GLU A 303 15.52 -14.74 -14.81
C GLU A 303 14.38 -13.92 -14.18
N ASN A 304 13.84 -14.42 -13.06
CA ASN A 304 12.99 -13.62 -12.17
C ASN A 304 13.88 -13.01 -11.09
N VAL A 305 13.91 -11.68 -10.99
CA VAL A 305 14.79 -10.94 -10.06
C VAL A 305 13.97 -10.31 -8.95
N GLU A 306 14.40 -10.50 -7.71
CA GLU A 306 13.83 -9.84 -6.54
C GLU A 306 14.87 -8.95 -5.87
N ILE A 307 14.51 -7.69 -5.62
CA ILE A 307 15.28 -6.74 -4.83
C ILE A 307 14.58 -6.64 -3.47
N PRO A 308 14.98 -7.44 -2.48
CA PRO A 308 14.29 -7.49 -1.20
C PRO A 308 14.45 -6.18 -0.42
N ARG A 309 13.54 -5.92 0.53
CA ARG A 309 13.47 -4.68 1.35
C ARG A 309 14.82 -4.24 1.92
N ARG A 310 15.66 -5.19 2.34
CA ARG A 310 16.99 -4.93 2.91
C ARG A 310 18.03 -4.45 1.89
N LYS A 311 17.78 -4.48 0.59
CA LYS A 311 18.71 -4.06 -0.47
C LYS A 311 18.39 -2.63 -0.92
N THR A 312 18.61 -1.67 -0.03
CA THR A 312 18.30 -0.25 -0.25
C THR A 312 19.32 0.42 -1.17
N ASN A 313 18.88 1.48 -1.86
CA ASN A 313 19.72 2.33 -2.72
C ASN A 313 20.46 1.59 -3.86
N LEU A 314 19.91 0.47 -4.33
CA LEU A 314 20.39 -0.19 -5.54
C LEU A 314 20.08 0.64 -6.80
N MET A 315 20.95 0.56 -7.79
CA MET A 315 20.73 1.14 -9.11
C MET A 315 21.11 0.19 -10.23
N PHE A 316 20.18 -0.07 -11.15
CA PHE A 316 20.45 -0.79 -12.39
C PHE A 316 20.78 0.19 -13.51
N VAL A 317 21.88 -0.09 -14.23
CA VAL A 317 22.30 0.67 -15.42
C VAL A 317 22.54 -0.30 -16.56
N GLY A 318 21.66 -0.29 -17.56
CA GLY A 318 21.85 -1.09 -18.77
C GLY A 318 22.75 -0.40 -19.80
N ASP A 319 23.25 -1.16 -20.76
CA ASP A 319 23.96 -0.61 -21.93
C ASP A 319 22.99 0.06 -22.94
N GLY A 320 21.67 -0.10 -22.74
CA GLY A 320 20.63 0.52 -23.55
C GLY A 320 19.30 -0.22 -23.39
N ARG A 321 18.17 0.52 -23.32
CA ARG A 321 16.85 -0.11 -23.15
C ARG A 321 16.53 -1.15 -24.23
N GLY A 322 16.93 -0.91 -25.48
CA GLY A 322 16.72 -1.86 -26.58
C GLY A 322 17.68 -3.06 -26.61
N THR A 323 18.73 -3.07 -25.77
CA THR A 323 19.80 -4.08 -25.80
C THR A 323 19.98 -4.82 -24.48
N THR A 324 19.54 -4.26 -23.36
CA THR A 324 19.59 -4.88 -22.04
C THR A 324 18.17 -5.22 -21.59
N ILE A 325 17.81 -6.51 -21.69
CA ILE A 325 16.44 -7.00 -21.47
C ILE A 325 16.43 -8.01 -20.33
N ILE A 326 15.65 -7.76 -19.28
CA ILE A 326 15.35 -8.70 -18.21
C ILE A 326 13.98 -9.32 -18.51
N THR A 327 13.93 -10.65 -18.66
CA THR A 327 12.72 -11.32 -19.17
C THR A 327 12.38 -12.63 -18.47
N ALA A 328 11.09 -12.85 -18.23
CA ALA A 328 10.52 -14.10 -17.74
C ALA A 328 9.09 -14.29 -18.29
N SER A 329 8.38 -15.35 -17.85
CA SER A 329 7.05 -15.69 -18.37
C SER A 329 6.09 -16.28 -17.32
N ARG A 330 6.30 -15.99 -16.03
CA ARG A 330 5.36 -16.42 -14.97
C ARG A 330 4.02 -15.73 -15.18
N ASN A 331 2.93 -16.45 -14.94
CA ASN A 331 1.58 -15.97 -15.19
C ASN A 331 0.52 -16.73 -14.36
N VAL A 332 -0.68 -16.16 -14.31
CA VAL A 332 -1.80 -16.70 -13.53
C VAL A 332 -2.33 -18.04 -14.04
N VAL A 333 -2.47 -18.19 -15.36
CA VAL A 333 -3.00 -19.41 -15.98
C VAL A 333 -2.13 -20.63 -15.68
N ASP A 334 -0.81 -20.46 -15.64
CA ASP A 334 0.15 -21.53 -15.38
C ASP A 334 0.43 -21.72 -13.87
N GLY A 335 -0.37 -21.10 -13.00
CA GLY A 335 -0.39 -21.38 -11.56
C GLY A 335 0.39 -20.39 -10.67
N SER A 336 0.96 -19.32 -11.21
CA SER A 336 1.55 -18.24 -10.41
C SER A 336 0.47 -17.29 -9.89
N THR A 337 0.67 -16.63 -8.76
CA THR A 337 -0.21 -15.52 -8.37
C THR A 337 0.12 -14.27 -9.20
N THR A 338 -0.78 -13.29 -9.26
CA THR A 338 -0.46 -12.01 -9.88
C THR A 338 0.79 -11.38 -9.26
N PHE A 339 0.89 -11.44 -7.92
CA PHE A 339 2.02 -10.91 -7.16
C PHE A 339 3.36 -11.57 -7.52
N ASN A 340 3.42 -12.90 -7.57
CA ASN A 340 4.63 -13.67 -7.91
C ASN A 340 4.92 -13.80 -9.41
N SER A 341 4.02 -13.29 -10.26
CA SER A 341 4.21 -13.33 -11.71
C SER A 341 5.27 -12.32 -12.20
N ALA A 342 5.67 -11.38 -11.33
CA ALA A 342 6.63 -10.33 -11.66
C ALA A 342 7.96 -10.88 -12.21
N THR A 343 8.40 -10.34 -13.35
CA THR A 343 9.75 -10.60 -13.86
C THR A 343 10.80 -9.93 -12.98
N VAL A 344 10.57 -8.67 -12.60
CA VAL A 344 11.36 -7.99 -11.56
C VAL A 344 10.44 -7.46 -10.47
N ALA A 345 10.76 -7.79 -9.21
CA ALA A 345 10.08 -7.28 -8.03
C ALA A 345 11.04 -6.40 -7.22
N VAL A 346 10.69 -5.13 -7.03
CA VAL A 346 11.49 -4.14 -6.31
C VAL A 346 10.82 -3.82 -4.98
N VAL A 347 11.42 -4.21 -3.87
CA VAL A 347 10.93 -3.93 -2.50
C VAL A 347 11.92 -3.04 -1.73
N GLY A 348 13.20 -3.07 -2.07
CA GLY A 348 14.23 -2.21 -1.47
C GLY A 348 14.08 -0.73 -1.83
N ASP A 349 13.92 0.12 -0.82
CA ASP A 349 13.70 1.56 -0.98
C ASP A 349 14.87 2.28 -1.69
N GLY A 350 14.53 3.37 -2.37
CA GLY A 350 15.46 4.22 -3.10
C GLY A 350 15.93 3.59 -4.41
N PHE A 351 15.26 2.57 -4.96
CA PHE A 351 15.72 1.87 -6.15
C PHE A 351 15.72 2.77 -7.40
N LEU A 352 16.80 2.72 -8.17
CA LEU A 352 16.88 3.42 -9.45
C LEU A 352 17.11 2.44 -10.60
N ALA A 353 16.54 2.72 -11.76
CA ALA A 353 16.88 2.01 -12.99
C ALA A 353 17.01 2.98 -14.16
N ARG A 354 17.98 2.72 -15.03
CA ARG A 354 18.07 3.39 -16.32
C ARG A 354 18.54 2.48 -17.44
N ASP A 355 18.07 2.77 -18.65
CA ASP A 355 18.52 2.11 -19.88
C ASP A 355 18.33 0.58 -19.86
N VAL A 356 17.23 0.09 -19.26
CA VAL A 356 16.89 -1.35 -19.12
C VAL A 356 15.44 -1.60 -19.55
N THR A 357 15.19 -2.74 -20.17
CA THR A 357 13.83 -3.27 -20.42
C THR A 357 13.47 -4.33 -19.37
N PHE A 358 12.29 -4.21 -18.78
CA PHE A 358 11.62 -5.23 -17.96
C PHE A 358 10.49 -5.86 -18.78
N GLN A 359 10.51 -7.18 -18.96
CA GLN A 359 9.57 -7.84 -19.88
C GLN A 359 8.98 -9.14 -19.33
N ASN A 360 7.67 -9.30 -19.43
CA ASN A 360 7.01 -10.59 -19.25
C ASN A 360 6.43 -11.09 -20.58
N THR A 361 6.88 -12.25 -21.05
CA THR A 361 6.54 -12.80 -22.37
C THR A 361 5.45 -13.87 -22.33
N ALA A 362 4.65 -13.96 -21.26
CA ALA A 362 3.60 -14.98 -21.15
C ALA A 362 2.55 -14.92 -22.28
N GLY A 363 2.19 -13.70 -22.72
CA GLY A 363 1.19 -13.49 -23.78
C GLY A 363 -0.23 -13.24 -23.25
N PRO A 364 -1.16 -12.78 -24.12
CA PRO A 364 -2.49 -12.34 -23.69
C PRO A 364 -3.39 -13.49 -23.24
N SER A 365 -3.17 -14.70 -23.76
CA SER A 365 -3.93 -15.90 -23.38
C SER A 365 -3.59 -16.41 -21.98
N LYS A 366 -2.57 -15.84 -21.33
CA LYS A 366 -2.09 -16.24 -20.00
C LYS A 366 -2.60 -15.33 -18.86
N HIS A 367 -3.46 -14.38 -19.19
CA HIS A 367 -4.01 -13.39 -18.26
C HIS A 367 -2.90 -12.62 -17.51
N GLN A 368 -3.05 -12.37 -16.20
CA GLN A 368 -2.14 -11.53 -15.42
C GLN A 368 -0.70 -12.07 -15.46
N ALA A 369 0.24 -11.22 -15.88
CA ALA A 369 1.65 -11.56 -16.05
C ALA A 369 2.51 -10.29 -15.93
N VAL A 370 3.00 -10.02 -14.71
CA VAL A 370 3.65 -8.75 -14.36
C VAL A 370 5.08 -8.68 -14.91
N ALA A 371 5.45 -7.56 -15.56
CA ALA A 371 6.83 -7.31 -15.96
C ALA A 371 7.62 -6.69 -14.80
N LEU A 372 7.07 -5.65 -14.17
CA LEU A 372 7.71 -4.95 -13.07
C LEU A 372 6.71 -4.70 -11.93
N ARG A 373 7.07 -5.18 -10.74
CA ARG A 373 6.40 -4.86 -9.48
C ARG A 373 7.27 -3.93 -8.65
N VAL A 374 6.70 -2.85 -8.13
CA VAL A 374 7.37 -1.89 -7.24
C VAL A 374 6.60 -1.76 -5.93
N ASN A 375 7.29 -2.06 -4.84
CA ASN A 375 6.85 -1.98 -3.44
C ASN A 375 7.91 -1.19 -2.63
N ALA A 376 8.55 -0.21 -3.25
CA ALA A 376 9.69 0.53 -2.71
C ALA A 376 9.46 2.04 -2.82
N ASP A 377 9.67 2.78 -1.73
CA ASP A 377 9.58 4.24 -1.73
C ASP A 377 10.79 4.85 -2.44
N LEU A 378 10.62 6.08 -2.94
CA LEU A 378 11.67 6.87 -3.58
C LEU A 378 12.33 6.14 -4.77
N SER A 379 11.53 5.39 -5.54
CA SER A 379 11.98 4.69 -6.72
C SER A 379 11.87 5.56 -7.98
N ALA A 380 12.83 5.47 -8.90
CA ALA A 380 12.74 6.15 -10.19
C ALA A 380 13.30 5.33 -11.36
N PHE A 381 12.65 5.47 -12.52
CA PHE A 381 12.94 4.75 -13.75
C PHE A 381 13.16 5.76 -14.89
N TYR A 382 14.33 5.73 -15.53
CA TYR A 382 14.69 6.68 -16.58
C TYR A 382 15.11 5.97 -17.86
N ARG A 383 14.42 6.23 -18.97
CA ARG A 383 14.63 5.52 -20.25
C ARG A 383 14.54 4.00 -20.07
N CYS A 384 13.53 3.53 -19.35
CA CYS A 384 13.20 2.12 -19.22
C CYS A 384 12.01 1.75 -20.10
N ASP A 385 11.93 0.47 -20.47
CA ASP A 385 10.73 -0.12 -21.07
C ASP A 385 10.12 -1.13 -20.10
N MET A 386 8.79 -1.12 -20.00
CA MET A 386 8.02 -2.12 -19.27
C MET A 386 7.06 -2.78 -20.27
N LEU A 387 7.29 -4.06 -20.59
CA LEU A 387 6.62 -4.75 -21.70
C LEU A 387 5.93 -6.02 -21.20
N ALA A 388 4.60 -6.07 -21.27
CA ALA A 388 3.81 -7.30 -21.14
C ALA A 388 2.42 -7.09 -21.78
N TYR A 389 1.46 -7.94 -21.42
CA TYR A 389 0.05 -7.77 -21.78
C TYR A 389 -0.74 -7.30 -20.54
N GLN A 390 -1.49 -8.19 -19.89
CA GLN A 390 -2.26 -7.86 -18.70
C GLN A 390 -1.34 -7.71 -17.46
N ASP A 391 -1.59 -6.67 -16.67
CA ASP A 391 -0.86 -6.32 -15.45
C ASP A 391 0.64 -6.00 -15.66
N THR A 392 0.98 -5.33 -16.77
CA THR A 392 2.38 -5.04 -17.16
C THR A 392 3.20 -4.38 -16.04
N PHE A 393 2.65 -3.38 -15.35
CA PHE A 393 3.30 -2.65 -14.27
C PHE A 393 2.39 -2.64 -13.04
N ARG A 394 2.95 -2.93 -11.86
CA ARG A 394 2.24 -2.92 -10.58
C ARG A 394 3.02 -2.14 -9.54
N ASP A 395 2.50 -0.97 -9.16
CA ASP A 395 2.99 -0.22 -8.00
C ASP A 395 2.04 -0.49 -6.82
N SER A 396 2.59 -0.98 -5.70
CA SER A 396 1.80 -1.29 -4.51
C SER A 396 1.84 -0.18 -3.44
N ARG A 397 2.54 0.93 -3.69
CA ARG A 397 2.62 2.09 -2.78
C ARG A 397 1.91 3.35 -3.31
N LEU A 398 1.31 3.31 -4.51
CA LEU A 398 0.54 4.42 -5.11
C LEU A 398 -0.95 4.45 -4.72
#